data_AF-A0A6M6JYG9-F1
#
_entry.id   AF-A0A6M6JYG9-F1
#
_cell.length_a   1.000
_cell.length_b   1.000
_cell.length_c   1.000
_cell.angle_alpha   90.00
_cell.angle_beta   90.00
_cell.angle_gamma   90.00
#
_symmetry.space_group_name_H-M   'P 1'
#
loop_
_entity.id
_entity.type
_entity.pdbx_description
1 polymer ?
#
loop_
_entity_poly.entity_id
_entity_poly.type
_entity_poly.pdbx_seq_one_letter_code
_entity_poly.pdbx_strand_id
1 'polypeptide(L)'
;MTGPPADDPNGDDPPTGRGADLGEAGGRARSPLTRAQARDELLARLAAQLRTTHAATNRRLDTVEANVAESADLLAQALPRIDTALNQLAALAERLDATPAVPVNWPTLTVDEAATAWAQLADWTADVLVGWYRLARAQLPDCWALHRPVLLELTWLHTTYREAHTRGARAGLAADWHTRWLPAALAAIAAATGPAPGVTVSGCRPGRHHDPTSPLPAGAYTAPPDEPADGRHVEGREKLLARREFWQANYLTAVRFDHNWRDHDTPPGPG
;
A
#
# COMPACT_ATOMS: atom_id res chain seq x y z
N MET A 1 -5.92 -32.50 27.16
CA MET A 1 -5.96 -33.76 26.40
C MET A 1 -5.39 -33.45 25.02
N THR A 2 -4.07 -33.32 24.88
CA THR A 2 -3.06 -34.37 24.56
C THR A 2 -3.32 -35.04 23.21
N GLY A 3 -2.57 -34.60 22.19
CA GLY A 3 -2.49 -35.23 20.86
C GLY A 3 -1.58 -36.47 20.84
N PRO A 4 -1.61 -37.27 19.76
CA PRO A 4 -0.96 -38.57 19.68
C PRO A 4 0.51 -38.49 19.20
N PRO A 5 1.32 -39.55 19.46
CA PRO A 5 2.76 -39.56 19.22
C PRO A 5 3.12 -40.08 17.83
N ALA A 6 4.34 -39.75 17.38
CA ALA A 6 5.00 -40.35 16.22
C ALA A 6 6.29 -41.04 16.68
N ASP A 7 6.24 -42.36 16.72
CA ASP A 7 7.38 -43.29 16.71
C ASP A 7 7.41 -43.93 15.31
N ASP A 8 8.55 -43.98 14.62
CA ASP A 8 9.49 -45.09 14.79
C ASP A 8 10.74 -44.93 13.86
N PRO A 9 11.86 -45.58 14.23
CA PRO A 9 13.19 -45.51 13.62
C PRO A 9 13.51 -46.73 12.74
N ASN A 10 14.53 -46.60 11.90
CA ASN A 10 15.37 -47.70 11.38
C ASN A 10 16.58 -47.02 10.70
N GLY A 11 17.84 -47.37 10.96
CA GLY A 11 18.39 -48.69 11.27
C GLY A 11 19.11 -49.19 10.01
N ASP A 12 20.45 -49.30 10.07
CA ASP A 12 21.23 -50.36 9.41
C ASP A 12 22.74 -50.21 9.69
N ASP A 13 23.25 -51.11 10.52
CA ASP A 13 24.65 -51.52 10.66
C ASP A 13 25.11 -52.31 9.41
N PRO A 14 26.43 -52.35 9.10
CA PRO A 14 27.23 -53.56 9.45
C PRO A 14 28.75 -53.27 9.59
N PRO A 15 29.63 -54.29 9.73
CA PRO A 15 29.63 -55.43 10.64
C PRO A 15 30.91 -55.47 11.51
N THR A 16 30.80 -56.02 12.72
CA THR A 16 31.95 -56.37 13.57
C THR A 16 32.49 -57.75 13.23
N GLY A 17 33.74 -57.82 12.76
CA GLY A 17 34.45 -59.05 12.42
C GLY A 17 35.94 -59.00 12.81
N ARG A 18 36.20 -59.30 14.08
CA ARG A 18 37.32 -60.07 14.67
C ARG A 18 38.64 -60.23 13.86
N GLY A 19 39.74 -59.77 14.44
CA GLY A 19 41.10 -60.19 14.09
C GLY A 19 42.12 -59.67 15.11
N ALA A 20 42.55 -60.53 16.02
CA ALA A 20 43.66 -60.26 16.94
C ALA A 20 44.99 -60.36 16.18
N ASP A 21 45.95 -59.47 16.46
CA ASP A 21 47.34 -59.89 16.56
C ASP A 21 48.15 -58.96 17.46
N LEU A 22 49.02 -59.58 18.25
CA LEU A 22 49.91 -58.98 19.24
C LEU A 22 51.22 -58.60 18.53
N GLY A 23 51.75 -57.40 18.79
CA GLY A 23 52.98 -56.92 18.17
C GLY A 23 53.65 -55.80 18.96
N GLU A 24 54.34 -56.22 20.02
CA GLU A 24 55.56 -55.68 20.62
C GLU A 24 56.17 -54.33 20.15
N ALA A 25 56.50 -53.53 21.18
CA ALA A 25 57.80 -52.91 21.42
C ALA A 25 58.36 -51.90 20.41
N GLY A 26 58.48 -50.64 20.84
CA GLY A 26 59.34 -49.67 20.16
C GLY A 26 59.20 -48.23 20.60
N GLY A 27 59.14 -47.95 21.91
CA GLY A 27 59.24 -46.60 22.45
C GLY A 27 60.63 -46.01 22.18
N ARG A 28 60.86 -45.48 20.96
CA ARG A 28 61.98 -44.57 20.71
C ARG A 28 61.71 -43.28 21.46
N ALA A 29 62.38 -43.11 22.60
CA ALA A 29 62.58 -41.82 23.22
C ALA A 29 63.12 -40.85 22.15
N ARG A 30 62.27 -39.91 21.71
CA ARG A 30 62.68 -38.83 20.82
C ARG A 30 63.69 -37.99 21.58
N SER A 31 64.93 -37.94 21.10
CA SER A 31 65.92 -37.00 21.61
C SER A 31 65.34 -35.58 21.59
N PRO A 32 65.57 -34.76 22.63
CA PRO A 32 65.03 -33.41 22.68
C PRO A 32 65.54 -32.62 21.46
N LEU A 33 64.59 -32.11 20.66
CA LEU A 33 64.91 -31.26 19.51
C LEU A 33 65.77 -30.09 19.95
N THR A 34 66.78 -29.75 19.17
CA THR A 34 67.48 -28.49 19.35
C THR A 34 66.52 -27.33 19.10
N ARG A 35 66.73 -26.18 19.76
CA ARG A 35 65.89 -24.98 19.60
C ARG A 35 65.67 -24.58 18.13
N ALA A 36 66.67 -24.82 17.26
CA ALA A 36 66.59 -24.57 15.83
C ALA A 36 65.58 -25.52 15.13
N GLN A 37 65.66 -26.83 15.41
CA GLN A 37 64.73 -27.81 14.82
C GLN A 37 63.29 -27.58 15.28
N ALA A 38 63.06 -27.22 16.54
CA ALA A 38 61.73 -26.89 17.05
C ALA A 38 61.12 -25.66 16.36
N ARG A 39 61.94 -24.64 16.05
CA ARG A 39 61.52 -23.45 15.29
C ARG A 39 61.16 -23.83 13.85
N ASP A 40 61.99 -24.61 13.18
CA ASP A 40 61.77 -24.97 11.77
C ASP A 40 60.52 -25.85 11.62
N GLU A 41 60.23 -26.72 12.58
CA GLU A 41 58.99 -27.51 12.61
C GLU A 41 57.75 -26.66 12.92
N LEU A 42 57.88 -25.59 13.71
CA LEU A 42 56.81 -24.61 13.92
C LEU A 42 56.54 -23.78 12.67
N LEU A 43 57.59 -23.33 11.97
CA LEU A 43 57.47 -22.64 10.69
C LEU A 43 56.84 -23.52 9.61
N ALA A 44 57.24 -24.79 9.53
CA ALA A 44 56.66 -25.75 8.60
C ALA A 44 55.16 -25.98 8.87
N ARG A 45 54.77 -26.09 10.14
CA ARG A 45 53.36 -26.21 10.55
C ARG A 45 52.56 -24.95 10.22
N LEU A 46 53.09 -23.76 10.51
CA LEU A 46 52.43 -22.50 10.18
C LEU A 46 52.27 -22.33 8.66
N ALA A 47 53.30 -22.67 7.88
CA ALA A 47 53.25 -22.63 6.42
C ALA A 47 52.25 -23.65 5.84
N ALA A 48 52.14 -24.83 6.45
CA ALA A 48 51.10 -25.81 6.09
C ALA A 48 49.70 -25.25 6.40
N GLN A 49 49.51 -24.69 7.60
CA GLN A 49 48.24 -24.11 8.04
C GLN A 49 47.81 -22.94 7.15
N LEU A 50 48.73 -22.01 6.82
CA LEU A 50 48.47 -20.90 5.90
C LEU A 50 48.06 -21.38 4.49
N ARG A 51 48.72 -22.42 3.97
CA ARG A 51 48.32 -23.02 2.67
C ARG A 51 46.93 -23.65 2.75
N THR A 52 46.60 -24.30 3.87
CA THR A 52 45.28 -24.93 4.04
C THR A 52 44.17 -23.88 4.16
N THR A 53 44.39 -22.83 4.94
CA THR A 53 43.43 -21.73 5.08
C THR A 53 43.26 -20.97 3.78
N HIS A 54 44.36 -20.66 3.07
CA HIS A 54 44.29 -20.01 1.76
C HIS A 54 43.51 -20.85 0.73
N ALA A 55 43.76 -22.16 0.66
CA ALA A 55 43.01 -23.06 -0.22
C ALA A 55 41.53 -23.20 0.18
N ALA A 56 41.20 -23.08 1.46
CA ALA A 56 39.80 -23.06 1.92
C ALA A 56 39.11 -21.73 1.57
N THR A 57 39.79 -20.60 1.72
CA THR A 57 39.28 -19.27 1.35
C THR A 57 39.04 -19.17 -0.15
N ASN A 58 39.98 -19.62 -0.99
CA ASN A 58 39.79 -19.58 -2.45
C ASN A 58 38.59 -20.42 -2.87
N ARG A 59 38.41 -21.63 -2.32
CA ARG A 59 37.21 -22.45 -2.59
C ARG A 59 35.90 -21.76 -2.19
N ARG A 60 35.91 -21.01 -1.08
CA ARG A 60 34.75 -20.19 -0.67
C ARG A 60 34.51 -19.03 -1.63
N LEU A 61 35.56 -18.37 -2.13
CA LEU A 61 35.44 -17.32 -3.14
C LEU A 61 34.88 -17.87 -4.45
N ASP A 62 35.37 -19.01 -4.93
CA ASP A 62 34.87 -19.66 -6.15
C ASP A 62 33.37 -20.01 -6.01
N THR A 63 32.95 -20.46 -4.83
CA THR A 63 31.53 -20.76 -4.54
C THR A 63 30.69 -19.49 -4.53
N VAL A 64 31.18 -18.40 -3.92
CA VAL A 64 30.47 -17.11 -3.92
C VAL A 64 30.37 -16.55 -5.33
N GLU A 65 31.43 -16.64 -6.12
CA GLU A 65 31.44 -16.19 -7.51
C GLU A 65 30.43 -16.97 -8.37
N ALA A 66 30.39 -18.30 -8.23
CA ALA A 66 29.40 -19.13 -8.89
C ALA A 66 27.95 -18.75 -8.48
N ASN A 67 27.70 -18.57 -7.19
CA ASN A 67 26.38 -18.18 -6.69
C ASN A 67 25.95 -16.78 -7.18
N VAL A 68 26.90 -15.84 -7.29
CA VAL A 68 26.65 -14.50 -7.82
C VAL A 68 26.33 -14.57 -9.31
N ALA A 69 27.06 -15.37 -10.08
CA ALA A 69 26.79 -15.58 -11.49
C ALA A 69 25.40 -16.22 -11.72
N GLU A 70 25.04 -17.24 -10.94
CA GLU A 70 23.71 -17.87 -10.99
C GLU A 70 22.61 -16.87 -10.62
N SER A 71 22.81 -16.10 -9.55
CA SER A 71 21.84 -15.06 -9.15
C SER A 71 21.69 -13.97 -10.21
N ALA A 72 22.79 -13.57 -10.86
CA ALA A 72 22.75 -12.60 -11.95
C ALA A 72 21.98 -13.13 -13.17
N ASP A 73 22.15 -14.41 -13.51
CA ASP A 73 21.41 -15.05 -14.61
C ASP A 73 19.91 -15.17 -14.29
N LEU A 74 19.55 -15.57 -13.07
CA LEU A 74 18.15 -15.59 -12.61
C LEU A 74 17.50 -14.22 -12.68
N LEU A 75 18.21 -13.16 -12.26
CA LEU A 75 17.73 -11.78 -12.35
C LEU A 75 17.59 -11.33 -13.81
N ALA A 76 18.55 -11.66 -14.67
CA ALA A 76 18.50 -11.35 -16.10
C ALA A 76 17.32 -12.03 -16.80
N GLN A 77 16.91 -13.21 -16.35
CA GLN A 77 15.72 -13.91 -16.84
C GLN A 77 14.41 -13.38 -16.25
N ALA A 78 14.41 -12.93 -15.00
CA ALA A 78 13.21 -12.46 -14.30
C ALA A 78 12.78 -11.06 -14.73
N LEU A 79 13.72 -10.14 -14.93
CA LEU A 79 13.43 -8.73 -15.26
C LEU A 79 12.54 -8.57 -16.51
N PRO A 80 12.84 -9.21 -17.67
CA PRO A 80 12.01 -9.09 -18.86
C PRO A 80 10.58 -9.63 -18.67
N ARG A 81 10.40 -10.64 -17.81
CA ARG A 81 9.08 -11.20 -17.50
C ARG A 81 8.25 -10.22 -16.67
N ILE A 82 8.88 -9.55 -15.72
CA ILE A 82 8.25 -8.48 -14.93
C ILE A 82 7.83 -7.34 -15.86
N ASP A 83 8.73 -6.86 -16.73
CA ASP A 83 8.40 -5.81 -17.70
C ASP A 83 7.24 -6.20 -18.62
N THR A 84 7.22 -7.45 -19.08
CA THR A 84 6.12 -7.97 -19.90
C THR A 84 4.80 -7.98 -19.13
N ALA A 85 4.81 -8.45 -17.88
CA ALA A 85 3.61 -8.46 -17.04
C ALA A 85 3.11 -7.04 -16.75
N LEU A 86 4.01 -6.09 -16.47
CA LEU A 86 3.67 -4.69 -16.28
C LEU A 86 3.03 -4.08 -17.54
N ASN A 87 3.59 -4.35 -18.72
CA ASN A 87 3.02 -3.89 -20.00
C ASN A 87 1.63 -4.50 -20.29
N GLN A 88 1.44 -5.78 -19.97
CA GLN A 88 0.14 -6.45 -20.12
C GLN A 88 -0.91 -5.88 -19.18
N LEU A 89 -0.54 -5.59 -17.93
CA LEU A 89 -1.40 -4.93 -16.96
C LEU A 89 -1.76 -3.51 -17.40
N ALA A 90 -0.80 -2.74 -17.94
CA ALA A 90 -1.06 -1.42 -18.49
C ALA A 90 -2.05 -1.47 -19.67
N ALA A 91 -1.86 -2.40 -20.62
CA ALA A 91 -2.77 -2.58 -21.75
C ALA A 91 -4.18 -3.05 -21.31
N LEU A 92 -4.28 -3.85 -20.24
CA LEU A 92 -5.57 -4.23 -19.65
C LEU A 92 -6.26 -3.02 -19.01
N ALA A 93 -5.52 -2.22 -18.23
CA ALA A 93 -6.02 -1.01 -17.62
C ALA A 93 -6.55 -0.02 -18.69
N GLU A 94 -5.79 0.20 -19.77
CA GLU A 94 -6.21 1.05 -20.89
C GLU A 94 -7.52 0.58 -21.53
N ARG A 95 -7.71 -0.74 -21.69
CA ARG A 95 -8.97 -1.29 -22.24
C ARG A 95 -10.15 -1.09 -21.31
N LEU A 96 -9.93 -1.18 -19.99
CA LEU A 96 -10.97 -0.92 -18.99
C LEU A 96 -11.35 0.57 -18.96
N ASP A 97 -10.38 1.47 -19.11
CA ASP A 97 -10.58 2.93 -19.17
C ASP A 97 -11.28 3.44 -20.43
N ALA A 98 -11.28 2.65 -21.52
CA ALA A 98 -12.00 2.97 -22.75
C ALA A 98 -13.54 2.75 -22.65
N THR A 99 -14.02 2.17 -21.54
CA THR A 99 -15.46 1.99 -21.32
C THR A 99 -16.11 3.35 -21.03
N PRO A 100 -17.24 3.71 -21.68
CA PRO A 100 -17.95 4.94 -21.38
C PRO A 100 -18.21 5.08 -19.87
N ALA A 101 -18.00 6.27 -19.32
CA ALA A 101 -18.23 6.52 -17.91
C ALA A 101 -19.73 6.39 -17.60
N VAL A 102 -20.13 5.27 -17.00
CA VAL A 102 -21.51 5.05 -16.57
C VAL A 102 -21.77 5.90 -15.33
N PRO A 103 -22.85 6.70 -15.28
CA PRO A 103 -23.23 7.44 -14.08
C PRO A 103 -23.46 6.50 -12.91
N VAL A 104 -22.86 6.80 -11.76
CA VAL A 104 -23.03 6.01 -10.54
C VAL A 104 -24.41 6.30 -9.95
N ASN A 105 -25.23 5.25 -9.80
CA ASN A 105 -26.53 5.32 -9.14
C ASN A 105 -26.44 4.77 -7.71
N TRP A 106 -26.04 5.63 -6.76
CA TRP A 106 -25.77 5.23 -5.37
C TRP A 106 -26.85 4.39 -4.68
N PRO A 107 -28.16 4.67 -4.82
CA PRO A 107 -29.22 3.85 -4.22
C PRO A 107 -29.28 2.40 -4.71
N THR A 108 -28.77 2.09 -5.90
CA THR A 108 -28.88 0.74 -6.49
C THR A 108 -27.60 -0.08 -6.33
N LEU A 109 -26.53 0.50 -5.81
CA LEU A 109 -25.27 -0.23 -5.63
C LEU A 109 -25.40 -1.30 -4.53
N THR A 110 -24.82 -2.46 -4.78
CA THR A 110 -24.47 -3.41 -3.73
C THR A 110 -23.40 -2.83 -2.80
N VAL A 111 -23.17 -3.51 -1.68
CA VAL A 111 -22.11 -3.15 -0.73
C VAL A 111 -20.73 -3.08 -1.40
N ASP A 112 -20.38 -4.09 -2.20
CA ASP A 112 -19.07 -4.16 -2.87
C ASP A 112 -18.91 -3.09 -3.96
N GLU A 113 -19.99 -2.84 -4.72
CA GLU A 113 -20.00 -1.77 -5.73
C GLU A 113 -19.88 -0.39 -5.08
N ALA A 114 -20.56 -0.16 -3.96
CA ALA A 114 -20.47 1.09 -3.22
C ALA A 114 -19.06 1.29 -2.63
N ALA A 115 -18.46 0.24 -2.05
CA ALA A 115 -17.09 0.28 -1.55
C ALA A 115 -16.10 0.66 -2.68
N THR A 116 -16.28 0.08 -3.86
CA THR A 116 -15.47 0.39 -5.05
C THR A 116 -15.68 1.85 -5.50
N ALA A 117 -16.92 2.32 -5.57
CA ALA A 117 -17.25 3.69 -5.97
C ALA A 117 -16.68 4.73 -4.99
N TRP A 118 -16.77 4.46 -3.68
CA TRP A 118 -16.17 5.29 -2.64
C TRP A 118 -14.66 5.38 -2.76
N ALA A 119 -13.97 4.25 -2.96
CA ALA A 119 -12.52 4.22 -3.10
C ALA A 119 -12.06 5.01 -4.34
N GLN A 120 -12.68 4.77 -5.49
CA GLN A 120 -12.38 5.49 -6.73
C GLN A 120 -12.60 6.99 -6.58
N LEU A 121 -13.69 7.41 -5.94
CA LEU A 121 -13.98 8.82 -5.73
C LEU A 121 -12.98 9.48 -4.79
N ALA A 122 -12.57 8.78 -3.72
CA ALA A 122 -11.58 9.29 -2.77
C ALA A 122 -10.20 9.46 -3.40
N ASP A 123 -9.75 8.48 -4.19
CA ASP A 123 -8.47 8.55 -4.89
C ASP A 123 -8.49 9.64 -5.96
N TRP A 124 -9.55 9.71 -6.78
CA TRP A 124 -9.70 10.78 -7.77
C TRP A 124 -9.74 12.17 -7.13
N THR A 125 -10.42 12.33 -5.99
CA THR A 125 -10.46 13.60 -5.26
C THR A 125 -9.06 13.99 -4.77
N ALA A 126 -8.31 13.05 -4.20
CA ALA A 126 -6.96 13.30 -3.71
C ALA A 126 -5.98 13.65 -4.85
N ASP A 127 -6.01 12.89 -5.94
CA ASP A 127 -4.99 12.96 -6.98
C ASP A 127 -5.31 14.04 -8.03
N VAL A 128 -6.57 14.12 -8.46
CA VAL A 128 -7.00 15.05 -9.50
C VAL A 128 -7.42 16.38 -8.89
N LEU A 129 -8.47 16.43 -8.08
CA LEU A 129 -8.98 17.71 -7.57
C LEU A 129 -7.95 18.42 -6.66
N VAL A 130 -7.33 17.68 -5.76
CA VAL A 130 -6.38 18.27 -4.80
C VAL A 130 -4.96 18.27 -5.36
N GLY A 131 -4.50 17.14 -5.90
CA GLY A 131 -3.14 17.00 -6.45
C GLY A 131 -2.91 17.89 -7.67
N TRP A 132 -3.78 17.80 -8.68
CA TRP A 132 -3.65 18.52 -9.94
C TRP A 132 -4.29 19.91 -9.93
N TYR A 133 -5.56 20.01 -9.52
CA TYR A 133 -6.31 21.28 -9.49
C TYR A 133 -6.09 22.11 -8.23
N ARG A 134 -5.33 21.59 -7.26
CA ARG A 134 -4.86 22.35 -6.09
C ARG A 134 -6.01 22.93 -5.26
N LEU A 135 -7.16 22.23 -5.18
CA LEU A 135 -8.29 22.70 -4.39
C LEU A 135 -7.89 22.90 -2.92
N ALA A 136 -8.24 24.07 -2.41
CA ALA A 136 -8.02 24.44 -1.02
C ALA A 136 -9.16 23.94 -0.12
N ARG A 137 -8.92 23.90 1.20
CA ARG A 137 -9.92 23.52 2.23
C ARG A 137 -11.13 24.47 2.26
N ALA A 138 -11.02 25.67 1.70
CA ALA A 138 -12.16 26.57 1.47
C ALA A 138 -13.13 26.07 0.38
N GLN A 139 -12.61 25.32 -0.59
CA GLN A 139 -13.36 24.87 -1.77
C GLN A 139 -13.86 23.44 -1.62
N LEU A 140 -13.09 22.59 -0.93
CA LEU A 140 -13.46 21.23 -0.58
C LEU A 140 -13.35 21.05 0.94
N PRO A 141 -14.47 21.02 1.68
CA PRO A 141 -14.42 20.95 3.14
C PRO A 141 -13.98 19.57 3.63
N ASP A 142 -13.37 19.54 4.81
CA ASP A 142 -12.84 18.31 5.42
C ASP A 142 -13.91 17.23 5.68
N CYS A 143 -15.17 17.66 5.75
CA CYS A 143 -16.36 16.84 5.97
C CYS A 143 -17.10 16.46 4.69
N TRP A 144 -16.57 16.73 3.49
CA TRP A 144 -17.27 16.56 2.21
C TRP A 144 -17.99 15.21 2.09
N ALA A 145 -17.38 14.11 2.55
CA ALA A 145 -17.94 12.77 2.45
C ALA A 145 -19.18 12.55 3.34
N LEU A 146 -19.34 13.34 4.40
CA LEU A 146 -20.48 13.28 5.32
C LEU A 146 -21.72 14.00 4.74
N HIS A 147 -21.55 14.82 3.70
CA HIS A 147 -22.64 15.53 3.05
C HIS A 147 -23.07 14.80 1.79
N ARG A 148 -24.26 14.18 1.82
CA ARG A 148 -24.82 13.48 0.66
C ARG A 148 -24.92 14.37 -0.60
N PRO A 149 -25.33 15.66 -0.53
CA PRO A 149 -25.31 16.54 -1.70
C PRO A 149 -23.90 16.69 -2.30
N VAL A 150 -22.88 16.87 -1.46
CA VAL A 150 -21.48 17.01 -1.91
C VAL A 150 -20.97 15.70 -2.53
N LEU A 151 -21.30 14.55 -1.94
CA LEU A 151 -20.99 13.24 -2.50
C LEU A 151 -21.54 13.10 -3.93
N LEU A 152 -22.80 13.48 -4.16
CA LEU A 152 -23.44 13.39 -5.47
C LEU A 152 -22.80 14.33 -6.49
N GLU A 153 -22.51 15.58 -6.10
CA GLU A 153 -21.82 16.54 -6.97
C GLU A 153 -20.42 16.04 -7.37
N LEU A 154 -19.64 15.53 -6.42
CA LEU A 154 -18.32 14.98 -6.70
C LEU A 154 -18.40 13.72 -7.57
N THR A 155 -19.43 12.90 -7.37
CA THR A 155 -19.68 11.71 -8.20
C THR A 155 -19.94 12.10 -9.65
N TRP A 156 -20.84 13.07 -9.90
CA TRP A 156 -21.11 13.55 -11.25
C TRP A 156 -19.91 14.25 -11.88
N LEU A 157 -19.19 15.04 -11.10
CA LEU A 157 -17.97 15.70 -11.56
C LEU A 157 -16.88 14.69 -11.95
N HIS A 158 -16.76 13.59 -11.20
CA HIS A 158 -15.86 12.48 -11.51
C HIS A 158 -16.29 11.74 -12.79
N THR A 159 -17.56 11.38 -12.93
CA THR A 159 -18.08 10.71 -14.14
C THR A 159 -17.84 11.57 -15.39
N THR A 160 -18.16 12.87 -15.32
CA THR A 160 -17.96 13.80 -16.43
C THR A 160 -16.49 14.08 -16.71
N TYR A 161 -15.62 14.07 -15.68
CA TYR A 161 -14.17 14.14 -15.87
C TYR A 161 -13.66 12.95 -16.68
N ARG A 162 -14.08 11.73 -16.30
CA ARG A 162 -13.73 10.52 -17.04
C ARG A 162 -14.17 10.61 -18.49
N GLU A 163 -15.45 10.92 -18.76
CA GLU A 163 -15.94 11.07 -20.14
C GLU A 163 -15.15 12.12 -20.94
N ALA A 164 -14.84 13.26 -20.32
CA ALA A 164 -14.13 14.36 -20.99
C ALA A 164 -12.66 14.06 -21.30
N HIS A 165 -12.04 13.14 -20.55
CA HIS A 165 -10.62 12.82 -20.65
C HIS A 165 -10.34 11.38 -21.14
N THR A 166 -11.37 10.59 -21.46
CA THR A 166 -11.21 9.30 -22.15
C THR A 166 -10.61 9.51 -23.54
N ARG A 167 -9.78 8.57 -23.98
CA ARG A 167 -9.20 8.57 -25.33
C ARG A 167 -10.31 8.61 -26.39
N GLY A 168 -10.24 9.58 -27.30
CA GLY A 168 -11.25 9.78 -28.35
C GLY A 168 -12.43 10.66 -27.94
N ALA A 169 -12.43 11.20 -26.71
CA ALA A 169 -13.39 12.22 -26.30
C ALA A 169 -13.32 13.45 -27.22
N ARG A 170 -14.47 14.07 -27.47
CA ARG A 170 -14.54 15.33 -28.23
C ARG A 170 -13.84 16.43 -27.41
N ALA A 171 -12.96 17.21 -28.04
CA ALA A 171 -12.21 18.27 -27.34
C ALA A 171 -13.11 19.28 -26.59
N GLY A 172 -14.33 19.50 -27.08
CA GLY A 172 -15.32 20.36 -26.42
C GLY A 172 -15.75 19.87 -25.03
N LEU A 173 -15.69 18.56 -24.75
CA LEU A 173 -16.03 18.02 -23.42
C LEU A 173 -15.04 18.47 -22.35
N ALA A 174 -13.74 18.40 -22.64
CA ALA A 174 -12.72 18.87 -21.71
C ALA A 174 -12.90 20.38 -21.45
N ALA A 175 -13.17 21.17 -22.50
CA ALA A 175 -13.44 22.60 -22.36
C ALA A 175 -14.70 22.87 -21.50
N ASP A 176 -15.81 22.17 -21.74
CA ASP A 176 -17.03 22.27 -20.94
C ASP A 176 -16.78 21.88 -19.47
N TRP A 177 -16.02 20.81 -19.25
CA TRP A 177 -15.67 20.35 -17.91
C TRP A 177 -14.93 21.44 -17.12
N HIS A 178 -13.91 22.05 -17.73
CA HIS A 178 -13.10 23.09 -17.09
C HIS A 178 -13.87 24.40 -16.87
N THR A 179 -14.69 24.82 -17.83
CA THR A 179 -15.27 26.16 -17.84
C THR A 179 -16.68 26.23 -17.28
N ARG A 180 -17.39 25.09 -17.20
CA ARG A 180 -18.80 25.05 -16.76
C ARG A 180 -18.99 24.08 -15.61
N TRP A 181 -18.58 22.83 -15.75
CA TRP A 181 -18.97 21.79 -14.78
C TRP A 181 -18.17 21.86 -13.48
N LEU A 182 -16.84 22.00 -13.54
CA LEU A 182 -16.03 22.16 -12.33
C LEU A 182 -16.45 23.42 -11.54
N PRO A 183 -16.56 24.63 -12.16
CA PRO A 183 -17.03 25.80 -11.42
C PRO A 183 -18.44 25.64 -10.82
N ALA A 184 -19.38 25.02 -11.54
CA ALA A 184 -20.74 24.80 -11.06
C ALA A 184 -20.77 23.82 -9.88
N ALA A 185 -20.03 22.72 -9.94
CA ALA A 185 -19.93 21.75 -8.85
C ALA A 185 -19.32 22.39 -7.60
N LEU A 186 -18.26 23.19 -7.74
CA LEU A 186 -17.68 23.91 -6.60
C LEU A 186 -18.66 24.92 -5.98
N ALA A 187 -19.47 25.60 -6.79
CA ALA A 187 -20.52 26.47 -6.29
C ALA A 187 -21.62 25.70 -5.54
N ALA A 188 -22.02 24.53 -6.05
CA ALA A 188 -22.98 23.65 -5.39
C ALA A 188 -22.45 23.11 -4.05
N ILE A 189 -21.18 22.70 -4.01
CA ILE A 189 -20.51 22.26 -2.77
C ILE A 189 -20.47 23.40 -1.75
N ALA A 190 -20.09 24.61 -2.17
CA ALA A 190 -20.09 25.78 -1.31
C ALA A 190 -21.50 26.11 -0.76
N ALA A 191 -22.55 25.95 -1.57
CA ALA A 191 -23.93 26.13 -1.13
C ALA A 191 -24.38 25.04 -0.14
N ALA A 192 -23.98 23.78 -0.35
CA ALA A 192 -24.34 22.66 0.52
C ALA A 192 -23.60 22.68 1.87
N THR A 193 -22.44 23.33 1.93
CA THR A 193 -21.55 23.30 3.10
C THR A 193 -21.44 24.67 3.77
N GLY A 194 -21.92 25.72 3.11
CA GLY A 194 -22.02 27.07 3.65
C GLY A 194 -23.11 27.23 4.72
N PRO A 195 -23.25 28.43 5.28
CA PRO A 195 -24.34 28.73 6.20
C PRO A 195 -25.69 28.58 5.49
N ALA A 196 -26.68 28.00 6.18
CA ALA A 196 -28.03 27.89 5.65
C ALA A 196 -28.62 29.28 5.34
N PRO A 197 -29.47 29.42 4.30
CA PRO A 197 -30.11 30.70 3.99
C PRO A 197 -30.84 31.29 5.21
N GLY A 198 -30.47 32.52 5.61
CA GLY A 198 -31.06 33.22 6.75
C GLY A 198 -30.44 32.89 8.12
N VAL A 199 -29.42 32.02 8.18
CA VAL A 199 -28.70 31.67 9.41
C VAL A 199 -27.35 32.38 9.47
N THR A 200 -27.05 33.06 10.58
CA THR A 200 -25.77 33.75 10.82
C THR A 200 -24.67 32.84 11.37
N VAL A 201 -25.02 31.60 11.74
CA VAL A 201 -24.07 30.60 12.23
C VAL A 201 -23.24 30.07 11.07
N SER A 202 -21.93 29.98 11.31
CA SER A 202 -20.93 29.40 10.40
C SER A 202 -21.37 28.03 9.90
N GLY A 203 -21.44 27.85 8.57
CA GLY A 203 -21.45 26.52 7.94
C GLY A 203 -20.16 25.74 8.21
N CYS A 204 -19.95 24.68 7.45
CA CYS A 204 -18.73 23.89 7.52
C CYS A 204 -17.50 24.74 7.16
N ARG A 205 -16.44 24.58 7.94
CA ARG A 205 -15.15 25.27 7.78
C ARG A 205 -14.03 24.26 7.98
N PRO A 206 -12.79 24.58 7.56
CA PRO A 206 -11.63 23.76 7.88
C PRO A 206 -11.61 23.42 9.38
N GLY A 207 -11.67 22.13 9.70
CA GLY A 207 -11.68 21.63 11.07
C GLY A 207 -13.01 21.69 11.82
N ARG A 208 -14.06 22.30 11.26
CA ARG A 208 -15.38 22.41 11.90
C ARG A 208 -16.50 21.97 10.98
N HIS A 209 -17.27 20.99 11.43
CA HIS A 209 -18.50 20.57 10.78
C HIS A 209 -19.71 21.21 11.45
N HIS A 210 -20.56 21.83 10.64
CA HIS A 210 -21.88 22.26 11.05
C HIS A 210 -22.85 21.97 9.91
N ASP A 211 -23.58 20.86 10.04
CA ASP A 211 -24.66 20.52 9.12
C ASP A 211 -25.91 20.17 9.94
N PRO A 212 -26.91 21.07 10.02
CA PRO A 212 -28.18 20.77 10.67
C PRO A 212 -29.05 19.81 9.84
N THR A 213 -28.70 19.56 8.57
CA THR A 213 -29.42 18.69 7.64
C THR A 213 -28.75 17.34 7.42
N SER A 214 -27.55 17.13 7.98
CA SER A 214 -26.89 15.83 7.87
C SER A 214 -27.73 14.78 8.61
N PRO A 215 -28.03 13.63 7.98
CA PRO A 215 -28.65 12.51 8.67
C PRO A 215 -27.70 11.87 9.69
N LEU A 216 -26.41 12.27 9.69
CA LEU A 216 -25.40 11.76 10.59
C LEU A 216 -25.40 12.57 11.90
N PRO A 217 -25.23 11.91 13.06
CA PRO A 217 -25.16 12.61 14.34
C PRO A 217 -23.97 13.57 14.36
N ALA A 218 -24.07 14.65 15.14
CA ALA A 218 -22.99 15.65 15.26
C ALA A 218 -21.62 15.04 15.66
N GLY A 219 -21.62 13.91 16.38
CA GLY A 219 -20.41 13.16 16.75
C GLY A 219 -19.81 12.28 15.64
N ALA A 220 -20.40 12.24 14.44
CA ALA A 220 -19.84 11.55 13.28
C ALA A 220 -18.62 12.28 12.69
N TYR A 221 -18.52 13.58 12.92
CA TYR A 221 -17.38 14.35 12.48
C TYR A 221 -16.13 14.04 13.31
N THR A 222 -15.03 13.77 12.62
CA THR A 222 -13.70 13.66 13.22
C THR A 222 -12.88 14.87 12.78
N ALA A 223 -12.43 15.64 13.78
CA ALA A 223 -11.54 16.76 13.57
C ALA A 223 -10.20 16.30 12.96
N PRO A 224 -9.68 17.00 11.94
CA PRO A 224 -8.37 16.76 11.38
C PRO A 224 -7.23 16.87 12.43
N PRO A 225 -6.08 16.21 12.21
CA PRO A 225 -4.98 16.17 13.17
C PRO A 225 -4.30 17.52 13.43
N ASP A 226 -4.49 18.52 12.57
CA ASP A 226 -3.97 19.88 12.78
C ASP A 226 -4.89 20.75 13.65
N GLU A 227 -6.06 20.27 14.08
CA GLU A 227 -6.96 21.03 14.94
C GLU A 227 -6.38 21.27 16.34
N PRO A 228 -6.39 22.53 16.85
CA PRO A 228 -6.03 22.79 18.23
C PRO A 228 -7.11 22.18 19.14
N ALA A 229 -6.69 21.52 20.21
CA ALA A 229 -7.59 20.83 21.13
C ALA A 229 -8.65 21.74 21.81
N ASP A 230 -8.45 23.06 21.78
CA ASP A 230 -9.38 24.06 22.31
C ASP A 230 -10.39 24.59 21.28
N GLY A 231 -10.34 24.10 20.04
CA GLY A 231 -11.22 24.49 18.94
C GLY A 231 -11.00 25.91 18.43
N ARG A 232 -9.97 26.65 18.84
CA ARG A 232 -9.76 28.02 18.34
C ARG A 232 -9.58 28.03 16.83
N HIS A 233 -10.24 28.99 16.16
CA HIS A 233 -10.06 29.21 14.72
C HIS A 233 -8.63 29.67 14.45
N VAL A 234 -7.96 29.01 13.52
CA VAL A 234 -6.63 29.40 13.03
C VAL A 234 -6.79 29.98 11.64
N GLU A 235 -6.45 31.27 11.51
CA GLU A 235 -6.51 32.02 10.26
C GLU A 235 -5.57 31.40 9.20
N GLY A 236 -5.99 31.37 7.94
CA GLY A 236 -5.18 30.89 6.83
C GLY A 236 -5.33 29.40 6.49
N ARG A 237 -6.04 28.62 7.33
CA ARG A 237 -6.29 27.19 7.05
C ARG A 237 -7.13 26.94 5.82
N GLU A 238 -8.01 27.89 5.51
CA GLU A 238 -8.85 27.87 4.32
C GLU A 238 -8.04 27.86 3.02
N LYS A 239 -6.78 28.33 3.06
CA LYS A 239 -5.84 28.36 1.93
C LYS A 239 -4.98 27.10 1.82
N LEU A 240 -4.97 26.24 2.85
CA LEU A 240 -4.25 24.97 2.77
C LEU A 240 -4.95 24.07 1.75
N LEU A 241 -4.18 23.25 1.06
CA LEU A 241 -4.74 22.23 0.15
C LEU A 241 -5.61 21.26 0.96
N ALA A 242 -6.72 20.82 0.38
CA ALA A 242 -7.61 19.82 0.97
C ALA A 242 -7.03 18.40 0.90
N ARG A 243 -5.81 18.21 1.42
CA ARG A 243 -5.08 16.94 1.41
C ARG A 243 -5.88 15.84 2.10
N ARG A 244 -5.61 14.59 1.67
CA ARG A 244 -6.25 13.38 2.20
C ARG A 244 -6.24 13.32 3.72
N GLU A 245 -5.12 13.69 4.36
CA GLU A 245 -4.97 13.73 5.81
C GLU A 245 -6.04 14.56 6.55
N PHE A 246 -6.64 15.57 5.90
CA PHE A 246 -7.64 16.42 6.53
C PHE A 246 -9.06 15.84 6.49
N TRP A 247 -9.41 15.07 5.47
CA TRP A 247 -10.78 14.53 5.30
C TRP A 247 -10.88 13.01 5.46
N GLN A 248 -9.77 12.28 5.51
CA GLN A 248 -9.76 10.81 5.51
C GLN A 248 -10.59 10.20 6.64
N ALA A 249 -10.53 10.75 7.85
CA ALA A 249 -11.31 10.23 8.97
C ALA A 249 -12.83 10.38 8.77
N ASN A 250 -13.26 11.52 8.19
CA ASN A 250 -14.66 11.77 7.86
C ASN A 250 -15.12 10.88 6.69
N TYR A 251 -14.26 10.69 5.69
CA TYR A 251 -14.49 9.73 4.60
C TYR A 251 -14.71 8.31 5.13
N LEU A 252 -13.82 7.79 5.98
CA LEU A 252 -13.96 6.44 6.54
C LEU A 252 -15.24 6.30 7.36
N THR A 253 -15.62 7.36 8.08
CA THR A 253 -16.89 7.39 8.80
C THR A 253 -18.09 7.33 7.86
N ALA A 254 -18.09 8.10 6.75
CA ALA A 254 -19.15 8.08 5.75
C ALA A 254 -19.29 6.69 5.09
N VAL A 255 -18.17 6.07 4.70
CA VAL A 255 -18.15 4.71 4.12
C VAL A 255 -18.79 3.69 5.08
N ARG A 256 -18.43 3.75 6.37
CA ARG A 256 -19.02 2.86 7.39
C ARG A 256 -20.53 3.08 7.52
N PHE A 257 -21.00 4.33 7.47
CA PHE A 257 -22.43 4.61 7.53
C PHE A 257 -23.18 4.11 6.30
N ASP A 258 -22.60 4.27 5.10
CA ASP A 258 -23.19 3.75 3.85
C ASP A 258 -23.26 2.21 3.85
N HIS A 259 -22.21 1.54 4.29
CA HIS A 259 -22.19 0.08 4.45
C HIS A 259 -23.29 -0.39 5.41
N ASN A 260 -23.36 0.22 6.60
CA ASN A 260 -24.40 -0.12 7.58
C ASN A 260 -25.81 0.12 7.03
N TRP A 261 -26.04 1.22 6.30
CA TRP A 261 -27.33 1.49 5.68
C TRP A 261 -27.72 0.39 4.67
N ARG A 262 -26.76 -0.04 3.84
CA ARG A 262 -27.00 -1.12 2.85
C ARG A 262 -27.25 -2.48 3.49
N ASP A 263 -26.59 -2.79 4.59
CA ASP A 263 -26.78 -4.06 5.31
C ASP A 263 -28.18 -4.19 5.93
N HIS A 264 -28.81 -3.07 6.30
CA HIS A 264 -30.06 -3.06 7.08
C HIS A 264 -31.30 -2.64 6.28
N ASP A 265 -31.15 -1.78 5.25
CA ASP A 265 -32.27 -1.11 4.58
C ASP A 265 -32.40 -1.43 3.09
N THR A 266 -31.56 -2.32 2.51
CA THR A 266 -31.69 -2.68 1.09
C THR A 266 -32.85 -3.66 0.90
N PRO A 267 -33.93 -3.33 0.16
CA PRO A 267 -34.96 -4.29 -0.18
C PRO A 267 -34.34 -5.41 -1.05
N PRO A 268 -34.79 -6.67 -0.91
CA PRO A 268 -34.30 -7.76 -1.75
C PRO A 268 -34.49 -7.37 -3.22
N GLY A 269 -33.40 -7.40 -3.99
CA GLY A 269 -33.39 -6.99 -5.38
C GLY A 269 -34.42 -7.77 -6.22
N PRO A 270 -34.87 -7.23 -7.35
CA PRO A 270 -35.76 -7.95 -8.25
C PRO A 270 -35.03 -9.19 -8.78
N GLY A 271 -35.50 -10.37 -8.35
CA GLY A 271 -35.10 -11.67 -8.89
C GLY A 271 -35.72 -11.96 -10.25
#